data_AF-A0A932ULM6-F1
#
_entry.id   AF-A0A932ULM6-F1
#
_cell.length_a   1.000
_cell.length_b   1.000
_cell.length_c   1.000
_cell.angle_alpha   90.00
_cell.angle_beta   90.00
_cell.angle_gamma   90.00
#
_symmetry.space_group_name_H-M   'P 1'
#
loop_
_entity.id
_entity.type
_entity.pdbx_description
1 polymer ?
#
loop_
_entity_poly.entity_id
_entity_poly.type
_entity_poly.pdbx_seq_one_letter_code
_entity_poly.pdbx_strand_id
1 'polypeptide(L)'
;MKSMPPLKRLVRVGELLQQRLREIDRSPEQLAEAVDVPVEYVNELIAGRRRPPLPGRTDVYEKMTRFLRLGRNDLAACAKAERNAAAAGPGPNAGIRRLLLESCEPTTAQELERRARRVDAEVAAVFERLLSVAQGTVRRMLDDQIALRISATQNGMPYRAMRLRLLEFLDASPSTLTADDFADFMQPRIAQWDVELETGVLRVVLKTQEPPAQGRRRPAVRSRLAG
;
A
#
# COMPACT_ATOMS: atom_id res chain seq x y z
N MET A 1 31.91 -2.46 -36.81
CA MET A 1 31.27 -2.26 -35.50
C MET A 1 29.76 -2.32 -35.71
N LYS A 2 29.09 -3.42 -35.32
CA LYS A 2 27.64 -3.55 -35.46
C LYS A 2 26.98 -2.76 -34.33
N SER A 3 26.34 -1.65 -34.68
CA SER A 3 25.56 -0.83 -33.74
C SER A 3 24.41 -1.68 -33.20
N MET A 4 24.31 -1.73 -31.87
CA MET A 4 23.24 -2.39 -31.14
C MET A 4 21.93 -1.66 -31.46
N PRO A 5 20.82 -2.36 -31.80
CA PRO A 5 19.56 -1.70 -32.06
C PRO A 5 19.11 -0.93 -30.80
N PRO A 6 18.49 0.25 -30.92
CA PRO A 6 18.02 0.99 -29.77
C PRO A 6 16.98 0.13 -29.04
N LEU A 7 17.22 -0.13 -27.75
CA LEU A 7 16.25 -0.75 -26.86
C LEU A 7 14.94 0.03 -27.00
N LYS A 8 13.85 -0.63 -27.42
CA LYS A 8 12.51 -0.03 -27.48
C LYS A 8 12.26 0.70 -26.15
N ARG A 9 12.17 2.03 -26.18
CA ARG A 9 11.93 2.85 -24.99
C ARG A 9 10.65 2.34 -24.33
N LEU A 10 10.75 1.89 -23.07
CA LEU A 10 9.60 1.52 -22.28
C LEU A 10 8.71 2.76 -22.12
N VAL A 11 7.46 2.66 -22.57
CA VAL A 11 6.47 3.71 -22.35
C VAL A 11 6.14 3.72 -20.87
N ARG A 12 6.37 4.87 -20.23
CA ARG A 12 6.09 5.02 -18.82
C ARG A 12 4.60 5.23 -18.56
N VAL A 13 4.08 4.77 -17.41
CA VAL A 13 2.74 5.02 -16.89
C VAL A 13 2.45 6.51 -16.94
N GLY A 14 3.32 7.35 -16.38
CA GLY A 14 3.12 8.81 -16.40
C GLY A 14 3.01 9.38 -17.81
N GLU A 15 3.82 8.90 -18.75
CA GLU A 15 3.80 9.30 -20.16
C GLU A 15 2.50 8.86 -20.85
N LEU A 16 2.06 7.62 -20.61
CA LEU A 16 0.82 7.06 -21.16
C LEU A 16 -0.42 7.79 -20.60
N LEU A 17 -0.44 8.06 -19.29
CA LEU A 17 -1.50 8.85 -18.66
C LEU A 17 -1.60 10.24 -19.30
N GLN A 18 -0.46 10.94 -19.40
CA GLN A 18 -0.42 12.29 -19.95
C GLN A 18 -0.83 12.33 -21.43
N GLN A 19 -0.36 11.36 -22.22
CA GLN A 19 -0.72 11.25 -23.63
C GLN A 19 -2.22 11.02 -23.78
N ARG A 20 -2.77 10.03 -23.09
CA ARG A 20 -4.19 9.68 -23.24
C ARG A 20 -5.12 10.77 -22.77
N LEU A 21 -4.83 11.43 -21.64
CA LEU A 21 -5.62 12.56 -21.15
C LEU A 21 -5.76 13.66 -22.20
N ARG A 22 -4.67 14.00 -22.91
CA ARG A 22 -4.71 14.97 -24.02
C ARG A 22 -5.54 14.49 -25.21
N GLU A 23 -5.42 13.22 -25.59
CA GLU A 23 -6.15 12.66 -26.74
C GLU A 23 -7.67 12.62 -26.53
N ILE A 24 -8.13 12.44 -25.29
CA ILE A 24 -9.55 12.37 -24.96
C ILE A 24 -10.11 13.69 -24.41
N ASP A 25 -9.31 14.75 -24.42
CA ASP A 25 -9.63 16.08 -23.88
C ASP A 25 -10.16 16.03 -22.43
N ARG A 26 -9.37 15.41 -21.54
CA ARG A 26 -9.68 15.26 -20.12
C ARG A 26 -8.56 15.78 -19.23
N SER A 27 -8.94 16.22 -18.04
CA SER A 27 -8.00 16.76 -17.05
C SER A 27 -7.56 15.74 -16.00
N PRO A 28 -6.39 15.95 -15.34
CA PRO A 28 -5.96 15.14 -14.20
C PRO A 28 -6.98 15.11 -13.05
N GLU A 29 -7.72 16.21 -12.82
CA GLU A 29 -8.77 16.31 -11.80
C GLU A 29 -9.91 15.33 -12.08
N GLN A 30 -10.35 15.24 -13.33
CA GLN A 30 -11.39 14.31 -13.75
C GLN A 30 -10.93 12.85 -13.60
N LEU A 31 -9.66 12.55 -13.90
CA LEU A 31 -9.09 11.23 -13.66
C LEU A 31 -9.00 10.91 -12.17
N ALA A 32 -8.57 11.86 -11.34
CA ALA A 32 -8.49 11.69 -9.89
C ALA A 32 -9.87 11.42 -9.27
N GLU A 33 -10.90 12.12 -9.74
CA GLU A 33 -12.29 11.85 -9.38
C GLU A 33 -12.72 10.43 -9.79
N ALA A 34 -12.46 10.02 -11.03
CA ALA A 34 -12.83 8.69 -11.53
C ALA A 34 -12.14 7.54 -10.79
N VAL A 35 -10.96 7.80 -10.20
CA VAL A 35 -10.16 6.80 -9.49
C VAL A 35 -10.31 6.91 -7.97
N ASP A 36 -11.12 7.85 -7.46
CA ASP A 36 -11.32 8.13 -6.03
C ASP A 36 -10.00 8.41 -5.27
N VAL A 37 -9.18 9.30 -5.82
CA VAL A 37 -7.89 9.73 -5.23
C VAL A 37 -7.75 11.26 -5.27
N PRO A 38 -6.90 11.86 -4.42
CA PRO A 38 -6.51 13.26 -4.56
C PRO A 38 -5.85 13.54 -5.93
N VAL A 39 -5.98 14.77 -6.43
CA VAL A 39 -5.41 15.14 -7.74
C VAL A 39 -3.88 15.10 -7.73
N GLU A 40 -3.28 15.39 -6.57
CA GLU A 40 -1.84 15.36 -6.33
C GLU A 40 -1.25 13.98 -6.65
N TYR A 41 -1.96 12.91 -6.28
CA TYR A 41 -1.55 11.54 -6.59
C TYR A 41 -1.42 11.30 -8.10
N VAL A 42 -2.41 11.77 -8.88
CA VAL A 42 -2.38 11.65 -10.35
C VAL A 42 -1.26 12.51 -10.94
N ASN A 43 -1.10 13.74 -10.45
CA ASN A 43 -0.06 14.65 -10.90
C ASN A 43 1.36 14.12 -10.62
N GLU A 44 1.57 13.47 -9.48
CA GLU A 44 2.84 12.82 -9.14
C GLU A 44 3.13 11.61 -10.02
N LEU A 45 2.11 10.82 -10.38
CA LEU A 45 2.26 9.71 -11.34
C LEU A 45 2.62 10.24 -12.73
N ILE A 46 1.92 11.26 -13.22
CA ILE A 46 2.20 11.89 -14.52
C ILE A 46 3.62 12.45 -14.55
N ALA A 47 4.04 13.13 -13.48
CA ALA A 47 5.38 13.68 -13.37
C ALA A 47 6.49 12.64 -13.12
N GLY A 48 6.12 11.37 -12.88
CA GLY A 48 7.07 10.32 -12.52
C GLY A 48 7.74 10.49 -11.16
N ARG A 49 7.19 11.35 -10.29
CA ARG A 49 7.67 11.55 -8.91
C ARG A 49 7.19 10.45 -7.96
N ARG A 50 6.11 9.76 -8.33
CA ARG A 50 5.56 8.63 -7.61
C ARG A 50 5.78 7.34 -8.39
N ARG A 51 6.21 6.29 -7.69
CA ARG A 51 6.31 4.95 -8.26
C ARG A 51 4.90 4.46 -8.63
N PRO A 52 4.69 3.86 -9.82
CA PRO A 52 3.38 3.33 -10.18
C PRO A 52 2.95 2.23 -9.19
N PRO A 53 1.64 2.13 -8.87
CA PRO A 53 1.11 1.05 -8.05
C PRO A 53 1.49 -0.35 -8.50
N LEU A 54 1.48 -1.32 -7.59
CA LEU A 54 1.67 -2.71 -7.94
C LEU A 54 0.43 -3.22 -8.69
N PRO A 55 0.61 -3.74 -9.93
CA PRO A 55 -0.50 -4.33 -10.66
C PRO A 55 -1.15 -5.48 -9.88
N GLY A 56 -2.49 -5.53 -9.89
CA GLY A 56 -3.27 -6.61 -9.26
C GLY A 56 -3.42 -6.52 -7.74
N ARG A 57 -2.85 -5.50 -7.08
CA ARG A 57 -3.05 -5.24 -5.66
C ARG A 57 -4.20 -4.26 -5.37
N THR A 58 -4.57 -3.44 -6.34
CA THR A 58 -5.58 -2.38 -6.20
C THR A 58 -6.49 -2.31 -7.43
N ASP A 59 -7.62 -1.61 -7.31
CA ASP A 59 -8.58 -1.30 -8.37
C ASP A 59 -8.16 -0.10 -9.24
N VAL A 60 -7.02 0.54 -8.92
CA VAL A 60 -6.56 1.79 -9.56
C VAL A 60 -6.41 1.64 -11.07
N TYR A 61 -5.78 0.56 -11.54
CA TYR A 61 -5.59 0.36 -12.97
C TYR A 61 -6.88 0.08 -13.72
N GLU A 62 -7.82 -0.63 -13.10
CA GLU A 62 -9.14 -0.86 -13.71
C GLU A 62 -9.86 0.47 -13.91
N LYS A 63 -9.91 1.31 -12.88
CA LYS A 63 -10.54 2.64 -12.93
C LYS A 63 -9.85 3.56 -13.94
N MET A 64 -8.52 3.65 -13.91
CA MET A 64 -7.74 4.48 -14.84
C MET A 64 -7.93 4.04 -16.29
N THR A 65 -7.80 2.73 -16.57
CA THR A 65 -7.95 2.17 -17.91
C THR A 65 -9.36 2.42 -18.46
N ARG A 66 -10.39 2.24 -17.63
CA ARG A 66 -11.78 2.52 -18.01
C ARG A 66 -11.99 3.99 -18.34
N PHE A 67 -11.49 4.90 -17.51
CA PHE A 67 -11.61 6.34 -17.75
C PHE A 67 -10.88 6.78 -19.03
N LEU A 68 -9.66 6.27 -19.24
CA LEU A 68 -8.79 6.61 -20.37
C LEU A 68 -9.11 5.85 -21.67
N ARG A 69 -10.12 4.96 -21.65
CA ARG A 69 -10.53 4.13 -22.80
C ARG A 69 -9.37 3.30 -23.36
N LEU A 70 -8.53 2.78 -22.46
CA LEU A 70 -7.39 1.93 -22.77
C LEU A 70 -7.77 0.45 -22.80
N GLY A 71 -6.90 -0.39 -23.36
CA GLY A 71 -7.00 -1.83 -23.21
C GLY A 71 -6.82 -2.24 -21.74
N ARG A 72 -7.56 -3.27 -21.29
CA ARG A 72 -7.65 -3.68 -19.88
C ARG A 72 -6.29 -3.76 -19.15
N ASN A 73 -5.24 -4.19 -19.86
CA ASN A 73 -3.94 -4.46 -19.28
C ASN A 73 -2.85 -3.44 -19.65
N ASP A 74 -3.15 -2.41 -20.44
CA ASP A 74 -2.12 -1.51 -21.01
C ASP A 74 -1.33 -0.81 -19.90
N LEU A 75 -2.05 -0.14 -18.97
CA LEU A 75 -1.41 0.54 -17.83
C LEU A 75 -0.74 -0.43 -16.86
N ALA A 76 -1.37 -1.58 -16.59
CA ALA A 76 -0.83 -2.59 -15.70
C ALA A 76 0.47 -3.19 -16.23
N ALA A 77 0.58 -3.39 -17.55
CA ALA A 77 1.79 -3.86 -18.21
C ALA A 77 2.91 -2.83 -18.16
N CYS A 78 2.61 -1.55 -18.46
CA CYS A 78 3.56 -0.45 -18.30
C CYS A 78 4.09 -0.35 -16.87
N ALA A 79 3.19 -0.39 -15.89
CA ALA A 79 3.55 -0.34 -14.47
C ALA A 79 4.44 -1.52 -14.06
N LYS A 80 4.11 -2.75 -14.51
CA LYS A 80 4.94 -3.92 -14.25
C LYS A 80 6.35 -3.74 -14.84
N ALA A 81 6.45 -3.28 -16.08
CA ALA A 81 7.73 -3.06 -16.74
C ALA A 81 8.57 -1.99 -16.03
N GLU A 82 7.97 -0.86 -15.64
CA GLU A 82 8.65 0.18 -14.86
C GLU A 82 9.13 -0.33 -13.51
N ARG A 83 8.27 -1.06 -12.78
CA ARG A 83 8.63 -1.56 -11.45
C ARG A 83 9.73 -2.61 -11.50
N ASN A 84 9.78 -3.42 -12.57
CA ASN A 84 10.84 -4.40 -12.81
C ASN A 84 12.15 -3.74 -13.24
N ALA A 85 12.08 -2.61 -13.94
CA ALA A 85 13.26 -1.83 -14.31
C ALA A 85 13.85 -1.05 -13.11
N ALA A 86 13.03 -0.74 -12.11
CA ALA A 86 13.49 -0.16 -10.85
C ALA A 86 14.19 -1.23 -10.00
N ALA A 87 15.38 -0.90 -9.47
CA ALA A 87 16.09 -1.77 -8.55
C ALA A 87 15.23 -2.06 -7.29
N ALA A 88 15.38 -3.27 -6.74
CA ALA A 88 14.84 -3.56 -5.42
C ALA A 88 15.45 -2.58 -4.40
N GLY A 89 14.60 -2.01 -3.54
CA GLY A 89 15.05 -1.12 -2.48
C GLY A 89 15.86 -1.89 -1.42
N PRO A 90 16.60 -1.17 -0.56
CA PRO A 90 17.25 -1.78 0.61
C PRO A 90 16.20 -2.42 1.54
N GLY A 91 16.60 -3.27 2.49
CA GLY A 91 15.68 -3.77 3.52
C GLY A 91 15.09 -2.65 4.39
N PRO A 92 14.21 -2.98 5.35
CA PRO A 92 13.63 -1.97 6.22
C PRO A 92 14.70 -1.22 7.01
N ASN A 93 14.48 0.08 7.22
CA ASN A 93 15.33 0.86 8.10
C ASN A 93 15.32 0.29 9.54
N ALA A 94 16.31 0.68 10.34
CA ALA A 94 16.49 0.10 11.68
C ALA A 94 15.28 0.31 12.61
N GLY A 95 14.57 1.44 12.51
CA GLY A 95 13.39 1.71 13.31
C GLY A 95 12.23 0.77 12.95
N ILE A 96 11.95 0.62 11.67
CA ILE A 96 10.91 -0.28 11.16
C ILE A 96 11.25 -1.74 11.45
N ARG A 97 12.51 -2.14 11.25
CA ARG A 97 12.96 -3.49 11.58
C ARG A 97 12.72 -3.83 13.04
N ARG A 98 13.02 -2.90 13.96
CA ARG A 98 12.73 -3.07 15.38
C ARG A 98 11.23 -3.29 15.63
N LEU A 99 10.37 -2.44 15.07
CA LEU A 99 8.91 -2.56 15.22
C LEU A 99 8.39 -3.91 14.70
N LEU A 100 8.89 -4.37 13.54
CA LEU A 100 8.53 -5.67 12.98
C LEU A 100 8.91 -6.82 13.92
N LEU A 101 10.08 -6.74 14.54
CA LEU A 101 10.61 -7.76 15.44
C LEU A 101 9.97 -7.76 16.83
N GLU A 102 9.34 -6.66 17.27
CA GLU A 102 8.65 -6.59 18.57
C GLU A 102 7.50 -7.59 18.70
N SER A 103 6.92 -8.01 17.57
CA SER A 103 5.88 -9.05 17.51
C SER A 103 6.39 -10.43 17.11
N CYS A 104 7.71 -10.60 16.95
CA CYS A 104 8.34 -11.87 16.61
C CYS A 104 8.62 -12.70 17.87
N GLU A 105 8.72 -14.02 17.76
CA GLU A 105 9.32 -14.86 18.81
C GLU A 105 10.74 -14.34 19.14
N PRO A 106 11.09 -14.13 20.44
CA PRO A 106 12.34 -13.49 20.85
C PRO A 106 13.63 -14.14 20.33
N THR A 107 13.71 -15.47 20.29
CA THR A 107 14.89 -16.21 19.83
C THR A 107 15.07 -16.04 18.32
N THR A 108 13.99 -16.22 17.56
CA THR A 108 13.96 -15.95 16.11
C THR A 108 14.29 -14.49 15.82
N ALA A 109 13.80 -13.55 16.62
CA ALA A 109 14.07 -12.14 16.44
C ALA A 109 15.57 -11.79 16.58
N GLN A 110 16.24 -12.35 17.59
CA GLN A 110 17.68 -12.20 17.78
C GLN A 110 18.48 -12.77 16.59
N GLU A 111 18.07 -13.94 16.10
CA GLU A 111 18.69 -14.57 14.94
C GLU A 111 18.49 -13.77 13.65
N LEU A 112 17.29 -13.22 13.43
CA LEU A 112 17.02 -12.35 12.29
C LEU A 112 17.83 -11.05 12.35
N GLU A 113 17.97 -10.42 13.53
CA GLU A 113 18.87 -9.27 13.71
C GLU A 113 20.32 -9.62 13.39
N ARG A 114 20.78 -10.81 13.80
CA ARG A 114 22.13 -11.31 13.47
C ARG A 114 22.30 -11.54 11.96
N ARG A 115 21.29 -12.13 11.30
CA ARG A 115 21.30 -12.38 9.84
C ARG A 115 21.24 -11.08 9.04
N ALA A 116 20.44 -10.09 9.46
CA ALA A 116 20.32 -8.80 8.79
C ALA A 116 21.67 -8.07 8.65
N ARG A 117 22.59 -8.25 9.60
CA ARG A 117 23.95 -7.68 9.56
C ARG A 117 24.85 -8.34 8.50
N ARG A 118 24.50 -9.54 8.03
CA ARG A 118 25.27 -10.31 7.03
C ARG A 118 24.59 -10.26 5.67
N VAL A 119 23.29 -10.56 5.63
CA VAL A 119 22.48 -10.73 4.42
C VAL A 119 21.11 -10.11 4.65
N ASP A 120 20.98 -8.83 4.31
CA ASP A 120 19.73 -8.06 4.49
C ASP A 120 18.57 -8.59 3.61
N ALA A 121 18.88 -9.15 2.44
CA ALA A 121 17.89 -9.62 1.47
C ALA A 121 17.02 -10.78 1.99
N GLU A 122 17.60 -11.73 2.75
CA GLU A 122 16.85 -12.85 3.31
C GLU A 122 15.84 -12.38 4.36
N VAL A 123 16.28 -11.47 5.22
CA VAL A 123 15.45 -10.87 6.26
C VAL A 123 14.37 -9.98 5.64
N ALA A 124 14.72 -9.20 4.61
CA ALA A 124 13.76 -8.44 3.83
C ALA A 124 12.67 -9.34 3.20
N ALA A 125 13.02 -10.52 2.70
CA ALA A 125 12.05 -11.47 2.15
C ALA A 125 11.10 -12.06 3.20
N VAL A 126 11.54 -12.24 4.45
CA VAL A 126 10.64 -12.59 5.57
C VAL A 126 9.66 -11.44 5.83
N PHE A 127 10.15 -10.20 5.90
CA PHE A 127 9.29 -9.03 6.15
C PHE A 127 8.34 -8.72 5.00
N GLU A 128 8.74 -8.92 3.75
CA GLU A 128 7.83 -8.85 2.59
C GLU A 128 6.65 -9.80 2.74
N ARG A 129 6.91 -11.04 3.18
CA ARG A 129 5.85 -12.04 3.41
C ARG A 129 4.95 -11.64 4.58
N LEU A 130 5.51 -11.17 5.69
CA LEU A 130 4.72 -10.67 6.82
C LEU A 130 3.84 -9.49 6.41
N LEU A 131 4.39 -8.52 5.69
CA LEU A 131 3.67 -7.36 5.17
C LEU A 131 2.54 -7.79 4.23
N SER A 132 2.78 -8.81 3.39
CA SER A 132 1.75 -9.35 2.48
C SER A 132 0.52 -9.91 3.21
N VAL A 133 0.69 -10.45 4.43
CA VAL A 133 -0.42 -10.93 5.27
C VAL A 133 -1.30 -9.76 5.72
N ALA A 134 -0.68 -8.68 6.21
CA ALA A 134 -1.41 -7.47 6.59
C ALA A 134 -2.10 -6.82 5.38
N GLN A 135 -1.41 -6.72 4.25
CA GLN A 135 -1.94 -6.19 2.99
C GLN A 135 -3.12 -7.01 2.46
N GLY A 136 -3.09 -8.33 2.58
CA GLY A 136 -4.22 -9.19 2.22
C GLY A 136 -5.49 -8.88 3.01
N THR A 137 -5.33 -8.47 4.28
CA THR A 137 -6.45 -8.05 5.14
C THR A 137 -6.93 -6.64 4.78
N VAL A 138 -6.01 -5.69 4.55
CA VAL A 138 -6.34 -4.30 4.18
C VAL A 138 -7.00 -4.22 2.80
N ARG A 139 -6.63 -5.08 1.86
CA ARG A 139 -7.22 -5.12 0.51
C ARG A 139 -8.74 -5.25 0.56
N ARG A 140 -9.28 -6.05 1.49
CA ARG A 140 -10.73 -6.23 1.67
C ARG A 140 -11.45 -4.94 2.05
N MET A 141 -10.75 -3.98 2.67
CA MET A 141 -11.31 -2.67 3.00
C MET A 141 -11.49 -1.78 1.77
N LEU A 142 -10.77 -2.02 0.67
CA LEU A 142 -11.01 -1.31 -0.59
C LEU A 142 -12.32 -1.76 -1.25
N ASP A 143 -12.70 -3.03 -1.07
CA ASP A 143 -13.93 -3.60 -1.61
C ASP A 143 -15.16 -3.12 -0.82
N ASP A 144 -15.00 -2.76 0.46
CA ASP A 144 -16.04 -2.22 1.33
C ASP A 144 -15.96 -0.68 1.47
N GLN A 145 -16.58 0.01 0.52
CA GLN A 145 -16.61 1.48 0.52
C GLN A 145 -17.31 2.07 1.75
N ILE A 146 -18.21 1.35 2.41
CA ILE A 146 -18.93 1.83 3.59
C ILE A 146 -17.97 1.80 4.77
N ALA A 147 -17.31 0.66 5.00
CA ALA A 147 -16.28 0.53 6.04
C ALA A 147 -15.15 1.55 5.83
N LEU A 148 -14.75 1.80 4.59
CA LEU A 148 -13.72 2.79 4.27
C LEU A 148 -14.16 4.22 4.62
N ARG A 149 -15.42 4.60 4.36
CA ARG A 149 -15.97 5.90 4.77
C ARG A 149 -16.03 6.05 6.29
N ILE A 150 -16.47 5.00 7.00
CA ILE A 150 -16.49 4.99 8.48
C ILE A 150 -15.08 5.18 9.02
N SER A 151 -14.10 4.44 8.48
CA SER A 151 -12.69 4.58 8.83
C SER A 151 -12.18 6.00 8.58
N ALA A 152 -12.52 6.60 7.45
CA ALA A 152 -12.14 7.98 7.13
C ALA A 152 -12.66 8.97 8.18
N THR A 153 -13.94 8.86 8.57
CA THR A 153 -14.55 9.70 9.61
C THR A 153 -13.90 9.49 10.98
N GLN A 154 -13.63 8.24 11.37
CA GLN A 154 -12.99 7.93 12.66
C GLN A 154 -11.57 8.53 12.76
N ASN A 155 -10.86 8.58 11.63
CA ASN A 155 -9.53 9.16 11.53
C ASN A 155 -9.53 10.67 11.20
N GLY A 156 -10.71 11.31 11.18
CA GLY A 156 -10.84 12.74 10.90
C GLY A 156 -10.34 13.16 9.52
N MET A 157 -10.36 12.27 8.53
CA MET A 157 -9.81 12.53 7.19
C MET A 157 -10.86 12.40 6.08
N PRO A 158 -10.69 13.13 4.96
CA PRO A 158 -11.54 12.95 3.79
C PRO A 158 -11.45 11.52 3.22
N TYR A 159 -12.55 11.05 2.62
CA TYR A 159 -12.62 9.71 2.01
C TYR A 159 -11.48 9.42 1.04
N ARG A 160 -11.19 10.36 0.11
CA ARG A 160 -10.11 10.19 -0.89
C ARG A 160 -8.72 10.13 -0.24
N ALA A 161 -8.51 10.86 0.85
CA ALA A 161 -7.24 10.82 1.60
C ALA A 161 -7.08 9.47 2.31
N MET A 162 -8.13 8.96 2.97
CA MET A 162 -8.11 7.62 3.56
C MET A 162 -7.87 6.55 2.51
N ARG A 163 -8.57 6.62 1.38
CA ARG A 163 -8.40 5.66 0.29
C ARG A 163 -6.97 5.69 -0.25
N LEU A 164 -6.39 6.87 -0.47
CA LEU A 164 -5.00 6.98 -0.90
C LEU A 164 -4.05 6.31 0.11
N ARG A 165 -4.25 6.52 1.41
CA ARG A 165 -3.43 5.91 2.45
C ARG A 165 -3.46 4.39 2.42
N LEU A 166 -4.63 3.80 2.14
CA LEU A 166 -4.76 2.35 1.94
C LEU A 166 -4.01 1.88 0.69
N LEU A 167 -4.12 2.62 -0.42
CA LEU A 167 -3.39 2.29 -1.65
C LEU A 167 -1.87 2.33 -1.44
N GLU A 168 -1.39 3.36 -0.74
CA GLU A 168 0.04 3.51 -0.41
C GLU A 168 0.54 2.36 0.46
N PHE A 169 -0.23 1.96 1.47
CA PHE A 169 0.11 0.79 2.28
C PHE A 169 0.14 -0.52 1.47
N LEU A 170 -0.81 -0.71 0.54
CA LEU A 170 -0.84 -1.91 -0.31
C LEU A 170 0.35 -1.98 -1.28
N ASP A 171 0.93 -0.83 -1.62
CA ASP A 171 2.12 -0.71 -2.45
C ASP A 171 3.43 -0.67 -1.66
N ALA A 172 3.36 -0.57 -0.34
CA ALA A 172 4.52 -0.53 0.53
C ALA A 172 5.33 -1.83 0.44
N SER A 173 6.65 -1.68 0.49
CA SER A 173 7.64 -2.74 0.74
C SER A 173 8.31 -2.49 2.10
N PRO A 174 9.07 -3.43 2.68
CA PRO A 174 9.83 -3.19 3.90
C PRO A 174 10.70 -1.92 3.83
N SER A 175 11.20 -1.60 2.64
CA SER A 175 12.00 -0.40 2.37
C SER A 175 11.23 0.92 2.46
N THR A 176 9.91 0.91 2.20
CA THR A 176 9.07 2.12 2.17
C THR A 176 8.06 2.17 3.30
N LEU A 177 7.91 1.09 4.07
CA LEU A 177 6.99 1.01 5.20
C LEU A 177 7.35 2.07 6.24
N THR A 178 6.38 2.86 6.65
CA THR A 178 6.55 3.90 7.68
C THR A 178 6.10 3.42 9.07
N ALA A 179 6.44 4.18 10.12
CA ALA A 179 6.00 3.87 11.48
C ALA A 179 4.47 4.03 11.61
N ASP A 180 3.90 5.02 10.92
CA ASP A 180 2.46 5.22 10.83
C ASP A 180 1.77 4.05 10.12
N ASP A 181 2.34 3.57 9.01
CA ASP A 181 1.81 2.37 8.33
C ASP A 181 1.83 1.14 9.25
N PHE A 182 2.91 1.00 10.03
CA PHE A 182 3.01 -0.08 11.01
C PHE A 182 1.93 0.04 12.08
N ALA A 183 1.77 1.21 12.69
CA ALA A 183 0.81 1.46 13.75
C ALA A 183 -0.65 1.29 13.29
N ASP A 184 -0.97 1.75 12.08
CA ASP A 184 -2.35 1.80 11.60
C ASP A 184 -2.78 0.52 10.86
N PHE A 185 -1.84 -0.14 10.18
CA PHE A 185 -2.16 -1.29 9.34
C PHE A 185 -1.63 -2.62 9.86
N MET A 186 -0.39 -2.66 10.37
CA MET A 186 0.24 -3.91 10.80
C MET A 186 -0.14 -4.28 12.25
N GLN A 187 0.14 -3.39 13.20
CA GLN A 187 -0.05 -3.61 14.63
C GLN A 187 -1.48 -3.99 15.03
N PRO A 188 -2.56 -3.47 14.41
CA PRO A 188 -3.93 -3.85 14.76
C PRO A 188 -4.32 -5.24 14.25
N ARG A 189 -3.52 -5.84 13.33
CA ARG A 189 -3.86 -7.08 12.63
C ARG A 189 -2.96 -8.26 13.02
N ILE A 190 -1.70 -8.01 13.34
CA ILE A 190 -0.74 -9.05 13.71
C ILE A 190 -0.57 -9.03 15.23
N ALA A 191 -0.87 -10.15 15.88
CA ALA A 191 -0.67 -10.33 17.31
C ALA A 191 0.77 -10.77 17.59
N GLN A 192 1.21 -11.81 16.88
CA GLN A 192 2.53 -12.39 16.98
C GLN A 192 2.87 -13.09 15.66
N TRP A 193 4.14 -13.24 15.36
CA TRP A 193 4.59 -14.05 14.23
C TRP A 193 5.90 -14.75 14.57
N ASP A 194 6.23 -15.77 13.78
CA ASP A 194 7.48 -16.50 13.87
C ASP A 194 7.83 -17.09 12.49
N VAL A 195 9.10 -17.40 12.26
CA VAL A 195 9.56 -18.06 11.04
C VAL A 195 10.54 -19.16 11.37
N GLU A 196 10.28 -20.35 10.86
CA GLU A 196 11.24 -21.44 10.92
C GLU A 196 12.39 -21.15 9.95
N LEU A 197 13.56 -20.79 10.48
CA LEU A 197 14.66 -20.22 9.69
C LEU A 197 15.33 -21.19 8.71
N GLU A 198 15.09 -22.49 8.85
CA GLU A 198 15.61 -23.53 7.95
C GLU A 198 14.67 -23.79 6.77
N THR A 199 13.37 -23.89 7.04
CA THR A 199 12.34 -24.19 6.02
C THR A 199 11.75 -22.92 5.41
N GLY A 200 11.91 -21.79 6.09
CA GLY A 200 11.28 -20.52 5.75
C GLY A 200 9.79 -20.45 6.05
N VAL A 201 9.20 -21.42 6.77
CA VAL A 201 7.76 -21.43 7.08
C VAL A 201 7.41 -20.28 8.02
N LEU A 202 6.60 -19.33 7.53
CA LEU A 202 6.11 -18.18 8.29
C LEU A 202 4.78 -18.52 8.98
N ARG A 203 4.73 -18.33 10.30
CA ARG A 203 3.52 -18.47 11.13
C ARG A 203 3.11 -17.09 11.60
N VAL A 204 1.85 -16.73 11.40
CA VAL A 204 1.31 -15.42 11.80
C VAL A 204 0.02 -15.64 12.58
N VAL A 205 -0.03 -15.11 13.80
CA VAL A 205 -1.23 -15.04 14.62
C VAL A 205 -1.90 -13.70 14.35
N LEU A 206 -3.10 -13.73 13.81
CA LEU A 206 -3.89 -12.53 13.56
C LEU A 206 -4.69 -12.13 14.81
N LYS A 207 -4.81 -10.84 15.04
CA LYS A 207 -5.74 -10.30 16.04
C LYS A 207 -7.17 -10.48 15.52
N THR A 208 -8.03 -11.09 16.33
CA THR A 208 -9.47 -11.09 16.09
C THR A 208 -9.93 -9.64 16.00
N GLN A 209 -10.40 -9.22 14.83
CA GLN A 209 -11.08 -7.94 14.71
C GLN A 209 -12.45 -8.14 15.36
N GLU A 210 -12.63 -7.68 16.61
CA GLU A 210 -13.98 -7.56 17.14
C GLU A 210 -14.75 -6.63 16.19
N PRO A 211 -15.94 -7.03 15.68
CA PRO A 211 -16.77 -6.11 14.94
C PRO A 211 -17.00 -4.87 15.82
N PRO A 212 -16.96 -3.65 15.26
CA PRO A 212 -17.17 -2.44 16.05
C PRO A 212 -18.47 -2.61 16.83
N ALA A 213 -18.38 -2.56 18.16
CA ALA A 213 -19.52 -2.76 19.05
C ALA A 213 -20.68 -1.87 18.58
N GLN A 214 -21.70 -2.48 18.00
CA GLN A 214 -22.91 -1.78 17.62
C GLN A 214 -23.57 -1.27 18.90
N GLY A 215 -23.55 0.05 19.06
CA GLY A 215 -24.46 0.76 19.95
C GLY A 215 -24.10 0.73 21.44
N ARG A 216 -23.22 1.63 21.86
CA ARG A 216 -23.50 2.42 23.06
C ARG A 216 -23.72 3.87 22.65
N ARG A 217 -24.98 4.23 22.44
CA ARG A 217 -25.41 5.64 22.47
C ARG A 217 -24.89 6.22 23.78
N ARG A 218 -24.05 7.25 23.70
CA ARG A 218 -23.72 8.09 24.85
C ARG A 218 -25.05 8.62 25.42
N PRO A 219 -25.29 8.51 26.74
CA PRO A 219 -26.47 9.12 27.32
C PRO A 219 -26.39 10.64 27.11
N ALA A 220 -27.49 11.21 26.62
CA ALA A 220 -27.62 12.64 26.43
C ALA A 220 -27.40 13.34 27.78
N VAL A 221 -26.38 14.20 27.85
CA VAL A 221 -26.20 15.12 28.97
C VAL A 221 -27.37 16.11 28.90
N ARG A 222 -28.37 15.93 29.77
CA ARG A 222 -29.39 16.95 30.02
C ARG A 222 -28.73 18.12 30.73
N SER A 223 -28.46 19.19 29.99
CA SER A 223 -28.17 20.50 30.54
C SER A 223 -29.36 20.94 31.38
N ARG A 224 -29.21 21.01 32.71
CA ARG A 224 -30.13 21.77 33.55
C ARG A 224 -29.67 23.22 33.47
N LEU A 225 -30.51 24.05 32.85
CA LEU A 225 -30.44 25.49 33.01
C LEU A 225 -30.80 25.82 34.47
N ALA A 226 -29.98 26.68 35.06
CA ALA A 226 -30.15 27.25 36.39
C ALA A 226 -31.45 28.07 36.48
N GLY A 227 -32.09 27.99 37.64
CA GLY A 227 -32.89 29.08 38.20
C GLY A 227 -32.07 29.75 39.29
#